data_AF-A0A6J6P378-F1
#
_entry.id   AF-A0A6J6P378-F1
#
_cell.length_a   1.000
_cell.length_b   1.000
_cell.length_c   1.000
_cell.angle_alpha   90.00
_cell.angle_beta   90.00
_cell.angle_gamma   90.00
#
_symmetry.space_group_name_H-M   'P 1'
#
loop_
_entity.id
_entity.type
_entity.pdbx_description
1 polymer ?
#
loop_
_entity_poly.entity_id
_entity_poly.type
_entity_poly.pdbx_seq_one_letter_code
_entity_poly.pdbx_strand_id
1 'polypeptide(L)'
;MRESAERHGASVVDFWRLREYRDWRLWDPDRMHMGPAGHQRMAIEVLDTLGVAHDLRPLPLVDPPALSRREALLEHGDWLRTSAAPWVHRRLTGRSSGDGLSPKHPRLARISAPEA
;
A
#
# COMPACT_ATOMS: atom_id res chain seq x y z
N MET A 1 8.55 -11.10 10.64
CA MET A 1 7.26 -11.45 10.01
C MET A 1 7.21 -12.91 9.60
N ARG A 2 7.97 -13.39 8.60
CA ARG A 2 7.97 -14.81 8.16
C ARG A 2 8.18 -15.82 9.30
N GLU A 3 9.23 -15.65 10.10
CA GLU A 3 9.50 -16.53 11.26
C GLU A 3 8.31 -16.57 12.26
N SER A 4 7.69 -15.42 12.54
CA SER A 4 6.53 -15.36 13.43
C SER A 4 5.31 -16.05 12.82
N ALA A 5 5.10 -15.90 11.51
CA ALA A 5 4.01 -16.56 10.82
C ALA A 5 4.17 -18.08 10.82
N GLU A 6 5.37 -18.59 10.55
CA GLU A 6 5.70 -20.02 10.66
C GLU A 6 5.45 -20.55 12.07
N ARG A 7 5.91 -19.82 13.09
CA ARG A 7 5.71 -20.17 14.51
C ARG A 7 4.23 -20.26 14.90
N HIS A 8 3.37 -19.48 14.25
CA HIS A 8 1.94 -19.38 14.60
C HIS A 8 1.00 -19.99 13.56
N GLY A 9 1.53 -20.67 12.53
CA GLY A 9 0.71 -21.25 11.46
C GLY A 9 -0.08 -20.23 10.64
N ALA A 10 0.42 -18.98 10.55
CA ALA A 10 -0.23 -17.92 9.78
C ALA A 10 0.25 -17.92 8.32
N SER A 11 -0.65 -17.60 7.40
CA SER A 11 -0.30 -17.36 5.99
C SER A 11 0.31 -15.97 5.80
N VAL A 12 1.26 -15.84 4.88
CA VAL A 12 1.91 -14.56 4.56
C VAL A 12 1.84 -14.30 3.07
N VAL A 13 1.19 -13.20 2.70
CA VAL A 13 1.38 -12.60 1.37
C VAL A 13 2.67 -11.79 1.41
N ASP A 14 3.72 -12.31 0.78
CA ASP A 14 5.05 -11.71 0.82
C ASP A 14 5.19 -10.57 -0.19
N PHE A 15 4.63 -9.41 0.14
CA PHE A 15 4.67 -8.21 -0.70
C PHE A 15 6.08 -7.88 -1.21
N TRP A 16 7.12 -8.15 -0.40
CA TRP A 16 8.51 -7.88 -0.76
C TRP A 16 8.98 -8.66 -1.99
N ARG A 17 8.37 -9.83 -2.27
CA ARG A 17 8.71 -10.67 -3.43
C ARG A 17 7.89 -10.34 -4.67
N LEU A 18 6.84 -9.52 -4.56
CA LEU A 18 5.98 -9.14 -5.68
C LEU A 18 6.65 -8.04 -6.52
N ARG A 19 7.50 -8.46 -7.46
CA ARG A 19 8.33 -7.56 -8.28
C ARG A 19 7.53 -6.64 -9.21
N GLU A 20 6.30 -7.04 -9.56
CA GLU A 20 5.37 -6.23 -10.34
C GLU A 20 5.08 -4.86 -9.72
N TYR A 21 5.08 -4.74 -8.39
CA TYR A 21 4.87 -3.46 -7.67
C TYR A 21 6.01 -2.45 -7.84
N ARG A 22 7.04 -2.76 -8.64
CA ARG A 22 8.00 -1.77 -9.12
C ARG A 22 7.43 -0.89 -10.24
N ASP A 23 6.30 -1.28 -10.82
CA ASP A 23 5.59 -0.52 -11.84
C ASP A 23 4.72 0.57 -11.22
N TRP A 24 5.00 1.83 -11.56
CA TRP A 24 4.26 2.99 -11.05
C TRP A 24 2.77 2.98 -11.42
N ARG A 25 2.37 2.25 -12.47
CA ARG A 25 0.95 2.13 -12.88
C ARG A 25 0.09 1.34 -11.89
N LEU A 26 0.71 0.64 -10.92
CA LEU A 26 0.01 -0.03 -9.82
C LEU A 26 -0.23 0.89 -8.60
N TRP A 27 0.30 2.10 -8.62
CA TRP A 27 0.23 3.05 -7.53
C TRP A 27 -0.63 4.26 -7.91
N ASP A 28 -1.21 4.89 -6.91
CA ASP A 28 -1.86 6.18 -7.07
C ASP A 28 -0.83 7.29 -7.35
N PRO A 29 -1.28 8.48 -7.80
CA PRO A 29 -0.38 9.59 -8.13
C PRO A 29 0.54 10.04 -6.99
N ASP A 30 0.18 9.74 -5.74
CA ASP A 30 1.01 10.03 -4.57
C ASP A 30 2.22 9.10 -4.41
N ARG A 31 2.31 8.04 -5.23
CA ARG A 31 3.40 7.06 -5.27
C ARG A 31 3.58 6.27 -3.97
N MET A 32 2.56 6.22 -3.13
CA MET A 32 2.60 5.56 -1.82
C MET A 32 1.42 4.60 -1.64
N HIS A 33 0.23 4.96 -2.09
CA HIS A 33 -0.92 4.07 -2.03
C HIS A 33 -1.07 3.28 -3.31
N MET A 34 -1.60 2.06 -3.20
CA MET A 34 -1.97 1.29 -4.38
C MET A 34 -3.10 2.01 -5.10
N GLY A 35 -3.00 2.13 -6.41
CA GLY A 35 -4.14 2.53 -7.23
C GLY A 35 -5.10 1.35 -7.42
N PRO A 36 -6.20 1.53 -8.17
CA PRO A 36 -7.20 0.49 -8.39
C PRO A 36 -6.62 -0.83 -8.94
N ALA A 37 -5.69 -0.75 -9.90
CA ALA A 37 -5.02 -1.92 -10.47
C ALA A 37 -4.13 -2.63 -9.45
N GLY A 38 -3.37 -1.88 -8.63
CA GLY A 38 -2.57 -2.44 -7.53
C GLY A 38 -3.43 -3.12 -6.48
N HIS A 39 -4.54 -2.50 -6.07
CA HIS A 39 -5.46 -3.10 -5.12
C HIS A 39 -6.06 -4.42 -5.62
N GLN A 40 -6.49 -4.48 -6.89
CA GLN A 40 -7.01 -5.73 -7.43
C GLN A 40 -5.91 -6.79 -7.56
N ARG A 41 -4.69 -6.41 -7.95
CA ARG A 41 -3.56 -7.33 -8.02
C ARG A 41 -3.25 -7.93 -6.64
N MET A 42 -3.29 -7.12 -5.58
CA MET A 42 -3.11 -7.57 -4.20
C MET A 42 -4.24 -8.50 -3.76
N ALA A 43 -5.48 -8.18 -4.11
CA ALA A 43 -6.63 -9.03 -3.79
C ALA A 43 -6.48 -10.43 -4.42
N ILE A 44 -6.02 -10.51 -5.66
CA ILE A 44 -5.70 -11.78 -6.34
C ILE A 44 -4.63 -12.55 -5.54
N GLU A 45 -3.49 -11.92 -5.20
CA GLU A 45 -2.45 -12.59 -4.41
C GLU A 45 -2.94 -13.10 -3.04
N VAL A 46 -3.80 -12.33 -2.39
CA VAL A 46 -4.41 -12.73 -1.11
C VAL A 46 -5.30 -13.96 -1.30
N LEU A 47 -6.18 -13.95 -2.30
CA LEU A 47 -7.08 -15.06 -2.57
C LEU A 47 -6.32 -16.33 -2.98
N ASP A 48 -5.32 -16.18 -3.85
CA ASP A 48 -4.42 -17.27 -4.26
C ASP A 48 -3.68 -17.86 -3.06
N THR A 49 -3.14 -17.00 -2.18
CA THR A 49 -2.44 -17.44 -0.95
C THR A 49 -3.37 -18.17 0.01
N LEU A 50 -4.65 -17.78 0.06
CA LEU A 50 -5.67 -18.44 0.88
C LEU A 50 -6.29 -19.67 0.21
N GLY A 51 -5.96 -19.94 -1.06
CA GLY A 51 -6.55 -21.04 -1.85
C GLY A 51 -8.05 -20.84 -2.16
N VAL A 52 -8.53 -19.59 -2.17
CA VAL A 52 -9.92 -19.26 -2.47
C VAL A 52 -10.09 -19.14 -3.98
N ALA A 53 -10.94 -19.96 -4.57
CA ALA A 53 -11.22 -19.89 -6.00
C ALA A 53 -11.86 -18.55 -6.39
N HIS A 54 -11.36 -17.94 -7.47
CA HIS A 54 -11.89 -16.71 -8.03
C HIS A 54 -11.67 -16.65 -9.55
N ASP A 55 -12.42 -15.77 -10.22
CA ASP A 55 -12.34 -15.49 -11.64
C ASP A 55 -11.64 -14.15 -11.96
N LEU A 56 -11.20 -13.42 -10.92
CA LEU A 56 -10.49 -12.15 -11.08
C LEU A 56 -9.30 -12.28 -12.03
N ARG A 57 -9.18 -11.30 -12.92
CA ARG A 57 -8.05 -11.11 -13.84
C ARG A 57 -7.45 -9.73 -13.59
N PRO A 58 -6.12 -9.57 -13.59
CA PRO A 58 -5.50 -8.26 -13.39
C PRO A 58 -6.06 -7.20 -14.34
N LEU A 59 -6.38 -6.01 -13.79
CA LEU A 59 -6.78 -4.86 -14.61
C LEU A 59 -5.66 -4.48 -15.60
N PRO A 60 -6.03 -3.99 -16.80
CA PRO A 60 -5.06 -3.44 -17.72
C PRO A 60 -4.38 -2.22 -17.10
N LEU A 61 -3.06 -2.13 -17.27
CA LEU A 61 -2.29 -0.97 -16.84
C LEU A 61 -2.37 0.10 -17.91
N VAL A 62 -2.81 1.30 -17.53
CA VAL A 62 -2.87 2.45 -18.43
C VAL A 62 -1.50 3.11 -18.45
N ASP A 63 -0.93 3.25 -19.64
CA ASP A 63 0.34 3.95 -19.80
C ASP A 63 0.17 5.44 -19.48
N PRO A 64 1.08 6.01 -18.67
CA PRO A 64 1.07 7.45 -18.45
C PRO A 64 1.42 8.16 -19.77
N PRO A 65 1.00 9.44 -19.92
CA PRO A 65 1.40 10.24 -21.07
C PRO A 65 2.92 10.31 -21.18
N ALA A 66 3.43 10.28 -22.42
CA ALA A 66 4.87 10.42 -22.66
C ALA A 66 5.31 11.86 -22.34
N LEU A 67 6.14 12.01 -21.31
CA LEU A 67 6.66 13.31 -20.88
C LEU A 67 8.06 13.56 -21.45
N SER A 68 8.34 14.80 -21.83
CA SER A 68 9.70 15.25 -22.02
C SER A 68 10.46 15.22 -20.68
N ARG A 69 11.80 15.20 -20.74
CA ARG A 69 12.64 15.24 -19.53
C ARG A 69 12.34 16.46 -18.64
N ARG A 70 11.97 17.59 -19.25
CA ARG A 70 11.63 18.82 -18.52
C ARG A 70 10.31 18.68 -17.78
N GLU A 71 9.29 18.13 -18.43
CA GLU A 71 7.97 17.91 -17.81
C GLU A 71 8.08 16.90 -16.66
N ALA A 72 8.78 15.80 -16.86
CA ALA A 72 9.02 14.81 -15.80
C ALA A 72 9.74 15.41 -14.59
N LEU A 73 10.70 16.31 -14.80
CA LEU A 73 11.38 17.01 -13.71
C LEU A 73 10.45 17.95 -12.94
N LEU A 74 9.57 18.66 -13.64
CA LEU A 74 8.57 19.53 -13.02
C LEU A 74 7.57 18.72 -12.18
N GLU A 75 7.07 17.60 -12.71
CA GLU A 75 6.19 16.69 -11.95
C GLU A 75 6.87 16.13 -10.70
N HIS A 76 8.15 15.74 -10.79
CA HIS A 76 8.91 15.29 -9.63
C HIS A 76 9.08 16.39 -8.58
N GLY A 77 9.33 17.63 -9.03
CA GLY A 77 9.41 18.79 -8.14
C GLY A 77 8.08 19.06 -7.44
N ASP A 78 6.97 18.98 -8.17
CA ASP A 78 5.65 19.18 -7.57
C ASP A 78 5.30 18.08 -6.57
N TRP A 79 5.48 16.80 -6.94
CA TRP A 79 5.29 15.68 -6.01
C TRP A 79 6.15 15.80 -4.74
N LEU A 80 7.41 16.19 -4.90
CA LEU A 80 8.30 16.40 -3.75
C LEU A 80 7.74 17.49 -2.82
N ARG A 81 7.26 18.59 -3.39
CA ARG A 81 6.69 19.72 -2.65
C ARG A 81 5.38 19.37 -1.96
N THR A 82 4.47 18.68 -2.65
CA THR A 82 3.11 18.42 -2.16
C THR A 82 3.01 17.19 -1.26
N SER A 83 3.86 16.18 -1.48
CA SER A 83 3.72 14.87 -0.85
C SER A 83 4.88 14.57 0.11
N ALA A 84 6.11 14.56 -0.38
CA ALA A 84 7.26 14.09 0.41
C ALA A 84 7.78 15.12 1.42
N ALA A 85 7.91 16.39 1.05
CA ALA A 85 8.46 17.43 1.93
C ALA A 85 7.67 17.62 3.24
N PRO A 86 6.31 17.65 3.23
CA PRO A 86 5.54 17.72 4.47
C PRO A 86 5.78 16.51 5.40
N TRP A 87 5.91 15.30 4.83
CA TRP A 87 6.21 14.11 5.60
C TRP A 87 7.61 14.16 6.23
N VAL A 88 8.62 14.57 5.45
CA VAL A 88 10.00 14.74 5.96
C VAL A 88 10.03 15.76 7.09
N HIS A 89 9.37 16.92 6.92
CA HIS A 89 9.30 17.94 7.95
C HIS A 89 8.66 17.42 9.25
N ARG A 90 7.52 16.71 9.16
CA ARG A 90 6.90 16.06 10.33
C ARG A 90 7.85 15.08 10.99
N ARG A 91 8.53 14.23 10.21
CA ARG A 91 9.48 13.25 10.73
C ARG A 91 10.65 13.90 11.48
N LEU A 92 11.25 14.95 10.92
CA LEU A 92 12.37 15.67 11.54
C LEU A 92 11.94 16.45 12.79
N THR A 93 10.70 16.95 12.81
CA THR A 93 10.14 17.68 13.96
C THR A 93 9.52 16.75 15.01
N GLY A 94 9.60 15.43 14.83
CA GLY A 94 9.00 14.45 15.74
C GLY A 94 7.48 14.46 15.76
N ARG A 95 6.83 15.10 14.79
CA ARG A 95 5.37 15.18 14.68
C ARG A 95 4.80 13.97 13.96
N SER A 96 3.68 13.47 14.45
CA SER A 96 2.93 12.36 13.87
C SER A 96 1.51 12.79 13.48
N SER A 97 0.91 12.09 12.50
CA SER A 97 -0.53 12.21 12.23
C SER A 97 -1.38 11.72 13.41
N GLY A 98 -0.80 10.99 14.35
CA GLY A 98 -1.43 10.55 15.58
C GLY A 98 -1.32 11.52 16.76
N ASP A 99 -0.62 12.65 16.63
CA ASP A 99 -0.43 13.59 17.74
C ASP A 99 -1.78 14.15 18.21
N GLY A 100 -2.05 14.05 19.51
CA GLY A 100 -3.31 14.49 20.11
C GLY A 100 -4.51 13.58 19.82
N LEU A 101 -4.36 12.50 19.05
CA LEU A 101 -5.42 11.52 18.84
C LEU A 101 -5.46 10.50 19.98
N SER A 102 -6.65 10.28 20.54
CA SER A 102 -6.90 9.18 21.47
C SER A 102 -7.09 7.86 20.69
N PRO A 103 -6.54 6.73 21.15
CA PRO A 103 -6.77 5.44 20.50
C PRO A 103 -8.25 5.08 20.45
N LYS A 104 -8.75 4.60 19.31
CA LYS A 104 -10.11 4.06 19.19
C LYS A 104 -10.32 2.86 20.12
N HIS A 105 -9.27 2.06 20.33
CA HIS A 105 -9.24 0.91 21.24
C HIS A 105 -7.99 0.99 22.15
N PRO A 106 -8.06 1.71 23.28
CA PRO A 106 -6.89 1.91 24.15
C PRO A 106 -6.58 0.70 25.04
N ARG A 107 -7.49 -0.27 25.12
CA ARG A 107 -7.34 -1.52 25.86
C ARG A 107 -7.51 -2.70 24.91
N LEU A 108 -6.72 -3.74 25.12
CA LEU A 108 -6.88 -5.01 24.41
C LEU A 108 -8.28 -5.57 24.68
N ALA A 109 -8.99 -5.93 23.62
CA ALA A 109 -10.32 -6.52 23.68
C ALA A 109 -10.37 -7.74 22.78
N ARG A 110 -11.20 -8.73 23.15
CA ARG A 110 -11.49 -9.85 22.25
C ARG A 110 -12.37 -9.36 21.10
N ILE A 111 -12.00 -9.72 19.89
CA ILE A 111 -12.87 -9.57 18.73
C ILE A 111 -13.76 -10.82 18.70
N SER A 112 -15.06 -10.64 18.98
CA SER A 112 -16.06 -11.69 18.76
C SER A 112 -16.35 -11.81 17.27
N ALA A 113 -16.42 -13.03 16.75
CA ALA A 113 -16.94 -13.25 15.41
C ALA A 113 -18.40 -12.78 15.35
N PRO A 114 -18.86 -12.16 14.24
CA PRO A 114 -20.28 -11.93 14.05
C PRO A 114 -21.02 -13.27 14.10
N GLU A 115 -22.15 -13.33 14.82
CA GLU A 115 -23.05 -14.49 14.80
C GLU A 115 -23.53 -14.70 13.36
N ALA A 116 -23.53 -15.96 12.92
CA ALA A 116 -23.87 -16.38 11.57
C ALA A 116 -25.38 -16.31 11.28
#